data_AF-A0A372MIY4-F1
#
_entry.id   AF-A0A372MIY4-F1
#
_cell.length_a   1.000
_cell.length_b   1.000
_cell.length_c   1.000
_cell.angle_alpha   90.00
_cell.angle_beta   90.00
_cell.angle_gamma   90.00
#
_symmetry.space_group_name_H-M   'P 1'
#
loop_
_entity.id
_entity.type
_entity.pdbx_description
1 polymer ?
#
loop_
_entity_poly.entity_id
_entity_poly.type
_entity_poly.pdbx_seq_one_letter_code
_entity_poly.pdbx_strand_id
1 'polypeptide(L)'
;MHHIQSMKEIFLFPILLCLCVVPLAADETNSFQEAYDAQLPTDAMIGQIVRGEAGSAEEITKQALREPYGPVWLERYVSEILRKAFANTYNEQLVSLLPAEQVQVGRAMVRSGLYEVPFCFHSPIYHWGTMVWTSNEKDEWELLAIEVKPLL
;
A
#
# COMPACT_ATOMS: atom_id res chain seq x y z
N MET A 1 -52.82 38.04 -33.11
CA MET A 1 -52.68 38.74 -31.81
C MET A 1 -53.51 37.98 -30.79
N HIS A 2 -52.88 37.61 -29.66
CA HIS A 2 -53.46 37.29 -28.35
C HIS A 2 -54.57 36.21 -28.26
N HIS A 3 -54.30 35.00 -27.76
CA HIS A 3 -54.15 34.54 -26.36
C HIS A 3 -55.50 34.24 -25.65
N ILE A 4 -55.56 33.08 -24.95
CA ILE A 4 -56.55 32.63 -23.91
C ILE A 4 -57.81 31.92 -24.51
N GLN A 5 -58.35 30.74 -24.15
CA GLN A 5 -58.30 29.76 -23.02
C GLN A 5 -58.87 28.42 -23.57
N SER A 6 -58.23 27.25 -23.49
CA SER A 6 -58.22 26.24 -22.39
C SER A 6 -59.60 25.82 -21.82
N MET A 7 -60.05 24.58 -22.11
CA MET A 7 -60.25 23.47 -21.14
C MET A 7 -61.04 22.26 -21.70
N LYS A 8 -60.71 21.07 -21.16
CA LYS A 8 -61.34 19.71 -21.26
C LYS A 8 -60.71 18.83 -22.35
N GLU A 9 -60.10 17.66 -22.10
CA GLU A 9 -60.31 16.56 -21.13
C GLU A 9 -58.94 15.88 -20.82
N ILE A 10 -58.52 15.63 -19.58
CA ILE A 10 -58.85 14.54 -18.63
C ILE A 10 -58.33 13.14 -19.04
N PHE A 11 -57.25 12.75 -18.32
CA PHE A 11 -56.83 11.41 -17.85
C PHE A 11 -56.14 10.40 -18.79
N LEU A 12 -54.86 10.12 -18.48
CA LEU A 12 -54.45 8.84 -17.86
C LEU A 12 -52.97 8.89 -17.40
N PHE A 13 -52.75 8.74 -16.09
CA PHE A 13 -51.49 8.36 -15.43
C PHE A 13 -51.04 6.94 -15.89
N PRO A 14 -49.78 6.45 -15.71
CA PRO A 14 -48.90 6.79 -14.58
C PRO A 14 -47.39 6.92 -14.84
N ILE A 15 -46.75 7.74 -13.98
CA ILE A 15 -45.54 7.43 -13.18
C ILE A 15 -44.78 6.17 -13.64
N LEU A 16 -43.79 6.33 -14.53
CA LEU A 16 -42.77 5.30 -14.78
C LEU A 16 -41.50 5.91 -15.38
N LEU A 17 -40.85 6.82 -14.66
CA LEU A 17 -39.55 7.38 -15.09
C LEU A 17 -38.77 7.92 -13.90
N CYS A 18 -38.61 7.08 -12.88
CA CYS A 18 -37.69 7.35 -11.79
C CYS A 18 -37.33 6.03 -11.11
N LEU A 19 -36.43 5.26 -11.71
CA LEU A 19 -35.62 4.20 -11.10
C LEU A 19 -34.82 3.50 -12.20
N CYS A 20 -33.63 3.03 -11.87
CA CYS A 20 -32.70 2.28 -12.73
C CYS A 20 -31.75 3.10 -13.62
N VAL A 21 -31.09 4.12 -13.05
CA VAL A 21 -29.66 4.30 -13.34
C VAL A 21 -28.93 4.46 -12.01
N VAL A 22 -29.00 3.42 -11.18
CA VAL A 22 -27.98 3.21 -10.15
C VAL A 22 -26.89 2.40 -10.85
N PRO A 23 -25.63 2.86 -10.93
CA PRO A 23 -24.56 1.96 -11.31
C PRO A 23 -24.48 0.90 -10.22
N LEU A 24 -24.87 -0.33 -10.56
CA LEU A 24 -24.64 -1.52 -9.74
C LEU A 24 -23.13 -1.81 -9.78
N ALA A 25 -22.33 -0.95 -9.13
CA ALA A 25 -20.92 -1.18 -8.88
C ALA A 25 -20.80 -1.67 -7.44
N ALA A 26 -21.20 -2.92 -7.22
CA ALA A 26 -21.05 -3.60 -5.94
C ALA A 26 -20.28 -4.91 -6.17
N ASP A 27 -19.00 -4.87 -5.79
CA ASP A 27 -18.35 -5.87 -4.93
C ASP A 27 -17.90 -7.22 -5.52
N GLU A 28 -17.90 -7.44 -6.83
CA GLU A 28 -17.35 -8.69 -7.38
C GLU A 28 -15.82 -8.68 -7.54
N THR A 29 -15.18 -7.52 -7.69
CA THR A 29 -13.72 -7.43 -7.88
C THR A 29 -12.90 -7.71 -6.61
N ASN A 30 -13.45 -7.42 -5.44
CA ASN A 30 -12.75 -7.60 -4.16
C ASN A 30 -12.55 -9.09 -3.84
N SER A 31 -13.58 -9.90 -4.04
CA SER A 31 -13.54 -11.34 -3.69
C SER A 31 -12.52 -12.15 -4.51
N PHE A 32 -12.33 -11.83 -5.80
CA PHE A 32 -11.35 -12.52 -6.64
C PHE A 32 -9.92 -12.12 -6.30
N GLN A 33 -9.69 -10.83 -6.02
CA GLN A 33 -8.37 -10.33 -5.63
C GLN A 33 -7.96 -10.90 -4.27
N GLU A 34 -8.87 -10.93 -3.30
CA GLU A 34 -8.65 -11.57 -1.99
C GLU A 34 -8.34 -13.07 -2.12
N ALA A 35 -9.11 -13.80 -2.95
CA ALA A 35 -8.88 -15.22 -3.20
C ALA A 35 -7.55 -15.50 -3.89
N TYR A 36 -7.11 -14.60 -4.78
CA TYR A 36 -5.82 -14.71 -5.47
C TYR A 36 -4.65 -14.34 -4.54
N ASP A 37 -4.79 -13.32 -3.71
CA ASP A 37 -3.75 -12.96 -2.72
C ASP A 37 -3.59 -14.05 -1.66
N ALA A 38 -4.66 -14.79 -1.35
CA ALA A 38 -4.60 -16.00 -0.53
C ALA A 38 -3.85 -17.17 -1.21
N GLN A 39 -3.61 -17.12 -2.53
CA GLN A 39 -2.86 -18.15 -3.28
C GLN A 39 -1.38 -17.81 -3.45
N LEU A 40 -0.92 -16.64 -3.03
CA LEU A 40 0.50 -16.34 -3.07
C LEU A 40 1.27 -17.31 -2.15
N PRO A 41 2.51 -17.68 -2.52
CA PRO A 41 3.30 -18.59 -1.71
C PRO A 41 3.63 -17.97 -0.34
N THR A 42 3.87 -18.84 0.63
CA THR A 42 4.42 -18.45 1.94
C THR A 42 5.94 -18.63 1.90
N ASP A 43 6.67 -17.65 2.43
CA ASP A 43 8.10 -17.77 2.73
C ASP A 43 8.28 -18.03 4.24
N ALA A 44 9.26 -18.87 4.60
CA ALA A 44 9.44 -19.32 5.98
C ALA A 44 9.83 -18.19 6.94
N MET A 45 10.46 -17.12 6.44
CA MET A 45 10.98 -16.01 7.24
C MET A 45 10.05 -14.81 7.25
N ILE A 46 9.34 -14.56 6.14
CA ILE A 46 8.48 -13.37 5.99
C ILE A 46 6.98 -13.68 5.98
N GLY A 47 6.60 -14.96 6.05
CA GLY A 47 5.22 -15.40 6.09
C GLY A 47 4.50 -15.28 4.75
N GLN A 48 3.22 -14.94 4.78
CA GLN A 48 2.38 -14.85 3.58
C GLN A 48 2.86 -13.70 2.69
N ILE A 49 3.37 -14.03 1.50
CA ILE A 49 3.79 -13.01 0.52
C ILE A 49 2.55 -12.27 0.03
N VAL A 50 2.66 -10.94 -0.08
CA VAL A 50 1.59 -10.07 -0.57
C VAL A 50 2.05 -9.20 -1.73
N ARG A 51 1.11 -8.77 -2.57
CA ARG A 51 1.39 -7.79 -3.64
C ARG A 51 1.64 -6.38 -3.10
N GLY A 52 1.02 -6.03 -1.98
CA GLY A 52 0.96 -4.66 -1.49
C GLY A 52 -0.07 -3.86 -2.28
N GLU A 53 -1.03 -3.28 -1.59
CA GLU A 53 -2.03 -2.40 -2.19
C GLU A 53 -1.43 -1.02 -2.45
N ALA A 54 -2.03 -0.26 -3.38
CA ALA A 54 -1.57 1.09 -3.67
C ALA A 54 -1.66 1.98 -2.41
N GLY A 55 -0.56 2.62 -2.04
CA GLY A 55 -0.45 3.44 -0.83
C GLY A 55 -0.27 2.64 0.47
N SER A 56 -0.09 1.31 0.42
CA SER A 56 0.15 0.49 1.61
C SER A 56 1.60 0.53 2.09
N ALA A 57 1.82 0.20 3.37
CA ALA A 57 3.18 0.04 3.91
C ALA A 57 3.98 -1.03 3.16
N GLU A 58 3.33 -2.06 2.64
CA GLU A 58 3.95 -3.12 1.84
C GLU A 58 4.43 -2.63 0.47
N GLU A 59 3.65 -1.80 -0.21
CA GLU A 59 4.09 -1.17 -1.47
C GLU A 59 5.26 -0.23 -1.22
N ILE A 60 5.15 0.65 -0.21
CA ILE A 60 6.22 1.59 0.14
C ILE A 60 7.48 0.86 0.57
N THR A 61 7.38 -0.26 1.29
CA THR A 61 8.52 -1.12 1.62
C THR A 61 9.20 -1.66 0.36
N LYS A 62 8.43 -2.17 -0.61
CA LYS A 62 9.00 -2.63 -1.90
C LYS A 62 9.70 -1.52 -2.64
N GLN A 63 9.12 -0.31 -2.64
CA GLN A 63 9.68 0.84 -3.30
C GLN A 63 11.00 1.25 -2.64
N ALA A 64 11.01 1.44 -1.31
CA ALA A 64 12.18 1.82 -0.55
C ALA A 64 13.34 0.82 -0.73
N LEU A 65 13.05 -0.48 -0.76
CA LEU A 65 14.06 -1.52 -0.98
C LEU A 65 14.64 -1.54 -2.41
N ARG A 66 13.90 -1.04 -3.42
CA ARG A 66 14.34 -1.05 -4.82
C ARG A 66 15.04 0.24 -5.25
N GLU A 67 15.01 1.26 -4.41
CA GLU A 67 15.64 2.54 -4.69
C GLU A 67 17.08 2.58 -4.15
N PRO A 68 18.01 3.25 -4.85
CA PRO A 68 19.36 3.46 -4.32
C PRO A 68 19.32 4.24 -3.00
N TYR A 69 20.05 3.76 -2.00
CA TYR A 69 20.18 4.48 -0.74
C TYR A 69 21.05 5.73 -0.89
N GLY A 70 20.64 6.83 -0.24
CA GLY A 70 21.33 8.11 -0.27
C GLY A 70 20.50 9.25 0.34
N PRO A 71 20.93 10.52 0.19
CA PRO A 71 20.23 11.65 0.78
C PRO A 71 18.75 11.76 0.35
N VAL A 72 18.47 11.56 -0.94
CA VAL A 72 17.09 11.58 -1.48
C VAL A 72 16.23 10.48 -0.88
N TRP A 73 16.81 9.30 -0.65
CA TRP A 73 16.13 8.18 -0.02
C TRP A 73 15.75 8.51 1.43
N LEU A 74 16.70 9.08 2.19
CA LEU A 74 16.45 9.54 3.56
C LEU A 74 15.40 10.65 3.60
N GLU A 75 15.45 11.57 2.66
CA GLU A 75 14.48 12.66 2.58
C GLU A 75 13.05 12.16 2.32
N ARG A 76 12.93 11.10 1.52
CA ARG A 76 11.66 10.51 1.13
C ARG A 76 11.02 9.66 2.22
N TYR A 77 11.80 8.81 2.88
CA TYR A 77 11.25 7.79 3.77
C TYR A 77 11.44 8.11 5.26
N VAL A 78 12.36 9.00 5.63
CA VAL A 78 12.68 9.27 7.04
C VAL A 78 12.38 10.72 7.38
N SER A 79 11.65 10.92 8.48
CA SER A 79 11.33 12.26 8.97
C SER A 79 12.58 13.06 9.29
N GLU A 80 12.55 14.37 9.05
CA GLU A 80 13.72 15.25 9.19
C GLU A 80 14.43 15.12 10.54
N ILE A 81 13.64 14.96 11.61
CA ILE A 81 14.12 14.82 12.99
C ILE A 81 14.94 13.53 13.19
N LEU A 82 14.59 12.46 12.47
CA LEU A 82 15.22 11.14 12.64
C LEU A 82 16.37 10.89 11.66
N ARG A 83 16.45 11.59 10.52
CA ARG A 83 17.42 11.33 9.44
C ARG A 83 18.85 11.14 9.91
N LYS A 84 19.34 11.99 10.80
CA LYS A 84 20.72 11.89 11.31
C LYS A 84 20.94 10.63 12.14
N ALA A 85 20.04 10.33 13.08
CA ALA A 85 20.14 9.13 13.91
C ALA A 85 19.97 7.85 13.09
N PHE A 86 19.04 7.88 12.13
CA PHE A 86 18.79 6.78 11.20
C PHE A 86 20.02 6.50 10.33
N ALA A 87 20.58 7.52 9.68
CA ALA A 87 21.79 7.37 8.87
C ALA A 87 22.95 6.83 9.72
N ASN A 88 23.18 7.38 10.92
CA ASN A 88 24.25 6.89 11.79
C ASN A 88 24.10 5.40 12.16
N THR A 89 22.88 4.88 12.21
CA THR A 89 22.59 3.50 12.60
C THR A 89 22.64 2.54 11.42
N TYR A 90 22.13 2.95 10.25
CA TYR A 90 21.84 2.03 9.14
C TYR A 90 22.68 2.27 7.88
N ASN A 91 23.48 3.34 7.82
CA ASN A 91 24.17 3.75 6.58
C ASN A 91 25.04 2.65 5.98
N GLU A 92 25.90 2.00 6.79
CA GLU A 92 26.77 0.93 6.28
C GLU A 92 25.97 -0.24 5.70
N GLN A 93 24.92 -0.66 6.41
CA GLN A 93 24.07 -1.76 5.98
C GLN A 93 23.31 -1.39 4.69
N LEU A 94 22.64 -0.23 4.65
CA LEU A 94 21.80 0.14 3.51
C LEU A 94 22.58 0.48 2.25
N VAL A 95 23.77 1.06 2.35
CA VAL A 95 24.67 1.27 1.19
C VAL A 95 25.04 -0.06 0.53
N SER A 96 25.20 -1.13 1.33
CA SER A 96 25.59 -2.44 0.81
C SER A 96 24.42 -3.27 0.23
N LEU A 97 23.19 -2.99 0.68
CA LEU A 97 22.01 -3.81 0.36
C LEU A 97 21.11 -3.18 -0.69
N LEU A 98 21.12 -1.86 -0.83
CA LEU A 98 20.21 -1.13 -1.72
C LEU A 98 20.93 -0.57 -2.95
N PRO A 99 20.32 -0.62 -4.15
CA PRO A 99 18.99 -1.15 -4.43
C PRO A 99 18.97 -2.69 -4.44
N ALA A 100 17.94 -3.28 -3.83
CA ALA A 100 17.73 -4.72 -3.81
C ALA A 100 16.91 -5.17 -5.03
N GLU A 101 17.27 -6.33 -5.57
CA GLU A 101 16.54 -7.00 -6.65
C GLU A 101 15.67 -8.14 -6.10
N GLN A 102 14.64 -8.55 -6.85
CA GLN A 102 13.79 -9.69 -6.48
C GLN A 102 13.17 -9.56 -5.08
N VAL A 103 12.82 -8.33 -4.71
CA VAL A 103 12.19 -7.98 -3.43
C VAL A 103 10.80 -8.58 -3.33
N GLN A 104 10.56 -9.30 -2.24
CA GLN A 104 9.27 -9.78 -1.78
C GLN A 104 8.98 -9.19 -0.39
N VAL A 105 7.70 -9.00 -0.09
CA VAL A 105 7.26 -8.54 1.24
C VAL A 105 6.13 -9.43 1.72
N GLY A 106 6.11 -9.67 3.03
CA GLY A 106 5.01 -10.32 3.70
C GLY A 106 3.96 -9.31 4.15
N ARG A 107 2.82 -9.82 4.59
CA ARG A 107 1.73 -9.00 5.16
C ARG A 107 2.21 -8.22 6.38
N ALA A 108 1.89 -6.94 6.45
CA ALA A 108 2.22 -6.09 7.59
C ALA A 108 1.56 -6.60 8.88
N MET A 109 2.30 -6.55 9.99
CA MET A 109 1.78 -6.74 11.34
C MET A 109 1.57 -5.38 11.99
N VAL A 110 0.33 -5.06 12.34
CA VAL A 110 -0.02 -3.76 12.92
C VAL A 110 -0.05 -3.84 14.45
N ARG A 111 0.74 -2.99 15.12
CA ARG A 111 0.82 -2.91 16.58
C ARG A 111 0.93 -1.46 17.03
N SER A 112 -0.06 -0.97 17.77
CA SER A 112 -0.04 0.38 18.34
C SER A 112 0.22 1.50 17.32
N GLY A 113 -0.32 1.37 16.10
CA GLY A 113 -0.11 2.33 15.00
C GLY A 113 1.19 2.14 14.21
N LEU A 114 2.03 1.18 14.61
CA LEU A 114 3.23 0.79 13.86
C LEU A 114 2.91 -0.37 12.93
N TYR A 115 3.49 -0.31 11.73
CA TYR A 115 3.36 -1.29 10.67
C TYR A 115 4.71 -1.98 10.49
N GLU A 116 4.82 -3.20 11.00
CA GLU A 116 5.99 -4.05 10.83
C GLU A 116 5.84 -4.84 9.53
N VAL A 117 6.59 -4.47 8.50
CA VAL A 117 6.55 -5.11 7.18
C VAL A 117 7.76 -6.04 7.03
N PRO A 118 7.56 -7.37 7.09
CA PRO A 118 8.64 -8.30 6.82
C PRO A 118 8.97 -8.32 5.33
N PHE A 119 10.25 -8.42 4.98
CA PHE A 119 10.72 -8.45 3.59
C PHE A 119 11.86 -9.42 3.40
N CYS A 120 12.03 -9.88 2.16
CA CYS A 120 13.22 -10.60 1.73
C CYS A 120 13.63 -10.24 0.31
N PHE A 121 14.89 -10.48 -0.03
CA PHE A 121 15.42 -10.42 -1.39
C PHE A 121 16.43 -11.54 -1.61
N HIS A 122 16.50 -12.05 -2.84
CA HIS A 122 17.16 -13.32 -3.17
C HIS A 122 18.50 -13.18 -3.89
N SER A 123 18.83 -11.97 -4.36
CA SER A 123 20.03 -11.70 -5.16
C SER A 123 20.87 -10.59 -4.51
N PRO A 124 22.20 -10.73 -4.44
CA PRO A 124 23.00 -11.92 -4.79
C PRO A 124 22.95 -13.03 -3.73
N ILE A 125 22.49 -12.70 -2.52
CA ILE A 125 22.39 -13.58 -1.37
C ILE A 125 20.99 -13.35 -0.75
N TYR A 126 20.39 -14.40 -0.21
CA TYR A 126 19.11 -14.27 0.48
C TYR A 126 19.29 -13.44 1.76
N HIS A 127 18.56 -12.33 1.86
CA HIS A 127 18.44 -11.55 3.08
C HIS A 127 16.98 -11.39 3.42
N TRP A 128 16.69 -11.32 4.71
CA TRP A 128 15.34 -11.06 5.21
C TRP A 128 15.41 -10.10 6.38
N GLY A 129 14.29 -9.44 6.66
CA GLY A 129 14.26 -8.39 7.64
C GLY A 129 12.86 -7.86 7.88
N THR A 130 12.80 -6.73 8.59
CA THR A 130 11.56 -6.02 8.87
C THR A 130 11.81 -4.52 8.79
N MET A 131 10.94 -3.81 8.09
CA MET A 131 10.87 -2.35 8.14
C MET A 131 9.69 -1.95 9.03
N VAL A 132 9.90 -0.99 9.92
CA VAL A 132 8.88 -0.49 10.83
C VAL A 132 8.45 0.90 10.39
N TRP A 133 7.20 1.02 9.99
CA TRP A 133 6.60 2.25 9.50
C TRP A 133 5.57 2.81 10.47
N THR A 134 5.36 4.13 10.39
CA THR A 134 4.16 4.79 10.91
C THR A 134 3.54 5.61 9.79
N SER A 135 2.23 5.81 9.87
CA SER A 135 1.54 6.81 9.05
C SER A 135 1.45 8.10 9.86
N ASN A 136 1.80 9.24 9.27
CA ASN A 136 1.68 10.55 9.91
C ASN A 136 0.27 11.14 9.73
N GLU A 137 0.01 12.34 10.28
CA GLU A 137 -1.31 12.99 10.20
C GLU A 137 -1.78 13.32 8.76
N LYS A 138 -0.90 13.21 7.77
CA LYS A 138 -1.17 13.44 6.34
C LYS A 138 -1.27 12.15 5.54
N ASP A 139 -1.37 11.00 6.21
CA ASP A 139 -1.36 9.68 5.61
C ASP A 139 -0.05 9.36 4.84
N GLU A 140 1.05 10.05 5.14
CA GLU A 140 2.37 9.77 4.57
C GLU A 140 3.12 8.75 5.44
N TRP A 141 3.87 7.85 4.79
CA TRP A 141 4.63 6.81 5.46
C TRP A 141 6.00 7.28 5.91
N GLU A 142 6.29 7.11 7.19
CA GLU A 142 7.59 7.42 7.79
C GLU A 142 8.24 6.15 8.34
N LEU A 143 9.46 5.89 7.89
CA LEU A 143 10.28 4.76 8.33
C LEU A 143 10.98 5.10 9.64
N LEU A 144 10.75 4.25 10.64
CA LEU A 144 11.30 4.43 11.98
C LEU A 144 12.52 3.55 12.22
N ALA A 145 12.49 2.32 11.73
CA ALA A 145 13.54 1.34 11.97
C ALA A 145 13.61 0.30 10.85
N ILE A 146 14.79 -0.28 10.69
CA ILE A 146 15.03 -1.45 9.85
C ILE A 146 15.80 -2.47 10.68
N GLU A 147 15.42 -3.74 10.55
CA GLU A 147 16.22 -4.87 10.98
C GLU A 147 16.50 -5.73 9.75
N VAL A 148 17.76 -6.02 9.45
CA VAL A 148 18.14 -7.03 8.45
C VAL A 148 18.88 -8.14 9.18
N LYS A 149 18.40 -9.37 9.01
CA LYS A 149 18.97 -10.54 9.67
C LYS A 149 19.92 -11.28 8.74
N PRO A 150 21.05 -11.79 9.26
CA PRO A 150 21.96 -12.62 8.48
C PRO A 150 21.32 -13.97 8.16
N LEU A 151 21.83 -14.63 7.12
CA LEU A 151 21.60 -16.06 6.91
C LEU A 151 22.15 -16.86 8.09
N LEU A 152 21.36 -17.81 8.60
CA LEU A 152 21.80 -18.82 9.56
C LEU A 152 22.67 -19.88 8.89
#